data_AF-A0A7J2TC12-F1
#
_entry.id   AF-A0A7J2TC12-F1
#
_cell.length_a   1.000
_cell.length_b   1.000
_cell.length_c   1.000
_cell.angle_alpha   90.00
_cell.angle_beta   90.00
_cell.angle_gamma   90.00
#
_symmetry.space_group_name_H-M   'P 1'
#
loop_
_entity.id
_entity.type
_entity.pdbx_description
1 polymer ?
#
loop_
_entity_poly.entity_id
_entity_poly.type
_entity_poly.pdbx_seq_one_letter_code
_entity_poly.pdbx_strand_id
1 'polypeptide(L)'
;MLSAFIIDAVSEIDPKVGPSIRESCLMRIERGEVMLGPLKPEALKEYKLKIAKRKELLQRIWRLFDSLREEEVEKVIEELEKKATRTGMLAE
;
A
#
# COMPACT_ATOMS: atom_id res chain seq x y z
N MET A 1 -0.42 -5.44 2.73
CA MET A 1 -0.05 -4.50 1.63
C MET A 1 0.58 -3.20 2.12
N LEU A 2 0.10 -2.61 3.24
CA LEU A 2 0.72 -1.41 3.84
C LEU A 2 2.17 -1.67 4.27
N SER A 3 2.44 -2.79 4.94
CA SER A 3 3.80 -3.19 5.37
C SER A 3 4.81 -3.20 4.23
N ALA A 4 4.46 -3.85 3.12
CA ALA A 4 5.33 -3.89 1.96
C ALA A 4 5.51 -2.49 1.33
N PHE A 5 4.47 -1.64 1.36
CA PHE A 5 4.58 -0.25 0.88
C PHE A 5 5.56 0.55 1.74
N ILE A 6 5.50 0.38 3.06
CA ILE A 6 6.43 1.02 4.00
C ILE A 6 7.86 0.55 3.73
N ILE A 7 8.10 -0.75 3.56
CA ILE A 7 9.43 -1.29 3.23
C ILE A 7 9.93 -0.66 1.92
N ASP A 8 9.09 -0.60 0.90
CA ASP A 8 9.44 -0.03 -0.40
C ASP A 8 9.77 1.47 -0.31
N ALA A 9 8.96 2.24 0.41
CA ALA A 9 9.18 3.68 0.62
C ALA A 9 10.44 3.96 1.45
N VAL A 10 10.68 3.18 2.52
CA VAL A 10 11.87 3.34 3.36
C VAL A 10 13.13 2.94 2.59
N SER A 11 13.07 1.91 1.74
CA SER A 11 14.21 1.47 0.93
C SER A 11 14.71 2.50 -0.09
N GLU A 12 13.89 3.49 -0.43
CA GLU A 12 14.31 4.60 -1.31
C GLU A 12 15.17 5.64 -0.58
N ILE A 13 15.11 5.69 0.75
CA ILE A 13 15.73 6.73 1.58
C ILE A 13 16.85 6.13 2.45
N ASP A 14 16.63 4.94 3.00
CA ASP A 14 17.59 4.22 3.84
C ASP A 14 18.18 3.02 3.08
N PRO A 15 19.46 3.07 2.68
CA PRO A 15 20.13 1.98 1.98
C PRO A 15 20.32 0.72 2.85
N LYS A 16 20.10 0.79 4.16
CA LYS A 16 20.09 -0.39 5.05
C LYS A 16 18.80 -1.20 4.92
N VAL A 17 17.74 -0.61 4.37
CA VAL A 17 16.50 -1.29 4.07
C VAL A 17 16.53 -1.65 2.59
N GLY A 18 16.85 -2.90 2.28
CA GLY A 18 16.81 -3.37 0.90
C GLY A 18 15.38 -3.35 0.35
N PRO A 19 15.18 -3.03 -0.93
CA PRO A 19 13.91 -3.29 -1.61
C PRO A 19 13.75 -4.82 -1.68
N SER A 20 13.18 -5.43 -0.64
CA SER A 20 13.04 -6.88 -0.44
C SER A 20 12.16 -7.52 -1.51
N ILE A 21 12.66 -7.63 -2.74
CA ILE A 21 11.84 -7.93 -3.92
C ILE A 21 12.36 -9.14 -4.69
N ARG A 22 13.67 -9.37 -4.68
CA ARG A 22 14.26 -10.60 -5.23
C ARG A 22 14.23 -11.79 -4.25
N GLU A 23 14.23 -11.50 -2.95
CA GLU A 23 14.27 -12.49 -1.87
C GLU A 23 12.99 -12.51 -1.03
N SER A 24 11.96 -11.74 -1.43
CA SER A 24 10.66 -11.78 -0.74
C SER A 24 9.97 -13.12 -0.95
N CYS A 25 9.98 -13.93 0.10
CA CYS A 25 9.15 -15.12 0.21
C CYS A 25 7.74 -14.72 0.65
N LEU A 26 6.73 -15.09 -0.14
CA LEU A 26 5.34 -15.00 0.28
C LEU A 26 4.96 -16.30 1.00
N MET A 27 4.73 -16.21 2.31
CA MET A 27 4.12 -17.29 3.08
C MET A 27 2.60 -17.21 2.95
N ARG A 28 1.97 -18.31 2.56
CA ARG A 28 0.50 -18.41 2.40
C ARG A 28 0.01 -19.79 2.75
N ILE A 29 -1.25 -19.91 3.15
CA ILE A 29 -1.91 -21.20 3.38
C ILE A 29 -2.70 -21.54 2.11
N GLU A 30 -2.30 -22.60 1.41
CA GLU A 30 -3.05 -23.13 0.26
C GLU A 30 -3.45 -24.57 0.59
N ARG A 31 -4.76 -24.88 0.53
CA ARG A 31 -5.31 -26.22 0.80
C ARG A 31 -4.91 -26.80 2.17
N GLY A 32 -4.72 -25.94 3.18
CA GLY A 32 -4.33 -26.34 4.53
C GLY A 32 -2.82 -26.52 4.73
N GLU A 33 -2.00 -26.30 3.70
CA GLU A 33 -0.54 -26.38 3.80
C GLU A 33 0.10 -25.00 3.76
N VAL A 34 1.15 -24.82 4.57
CA VAL A 34 1.96 -23.59 4.57
C VAL A 34 2.91 -23.62 3.37
N MET A 35 2.64 -22.78 2.39
CA MET A 35 3.46 -22.61 1.20
C MET A 35 4.37 -21.39 1.39
N LEU A 36 5.68 -21.59 1.21
CA LEU A 36 6.68 -20.53 1.18
C LEU A 36 7.34 -20.55 -0.20
N GLY A 37 7.28 -19.43 -0.92
CA GLY A 37 7.92 -19.35 -2.22
C GLY A 37 8.09 -17.91 -2.71
N PRO A 38 8.91 -17.70 -3.75
CA PRO A 38 9.11 -16.39 -4.34
C PRO A 38 7.80 -15.83 -4.90
N LEU A 39 7.64 -14.51 -4.83
CA LEU A 39 6.57 -13.81 -5.55
C LEU A 39 6.72 -14.05 -7.05
N LYS A 40 5.61 -14.36 -7.72
CA LYS A 40 5.58 -14.44 -9.19
C LYS A 40 5.99 -13.08 -9.77
N PRO A 41 6.80 -13.03 -10.84
CA PRO A 41 7.23 -11.78 -11.46
C PRO A 41 6.08 -10.83 -11.83
N GLU A 42 4.94 -11.38 -12.25
CA GLU A 42 3.75 -10.62 -12.63
C GLU A 42 3.10 -9.97 -11.40
N ALA A 43 2.98 -10.72 -10.30
CA ALA A 43 2.45 -10.22 -9.04
C ALA A 43 3.36 -9.12 -8.46
N LEU A 44 4.67 -9.28 -8.62
CA LEU A 44 5.64 -8.28 -8.21
C LEU A 44 5.52 -6.99 -9.03
N LYS A 45 5.34 -7.11 -10.36
CA LYS A 45 5.14 -5.96 -11.25
C LYS A 45 3.86 -5.20 -10.89
N GLU A 46 2.75 -5.92 -10.71
CA GLU A 46 1.47 -5.31 -10.30
C GLU A 46 1.60 -4.61 -8.95
N TYR A 47 2.30 -5.25 -8.00
CA TYR A 47 2.55 -4.70 -6.68
C TYR A 47 3.33 -3.37 -6.75
N LYS A 48 4.41 -3.32 -7.53
CA LYS A 48 5.18 -2.09 -7.78
C LYS A 48 4.35 -0.97 -8.39
N LEU A 49 3.49 -1.29 -9.36
CA LEU A 49 2.58 -0.30 -9.96
C LEU A 49 1.60 0.27 -8.92
N LYS A 50 1.03 -0.58 -8.06
CA LYS A 50 0.15 -0.14 -6.97
C LYS A 50 0.88 0.76 -5.97
N ILE A 51 2.13 0.43 -5.61
CA ILE A 51 2.94 1.29 -4.72
C ILE A 51 3.17 2.65 -5.37
N ALA A 52 3.64 2.69 -6.62
CA ALA A 52 3.92 3.94 -7.32
C ALA A 52 2.68 4.85 -7.33
N LYS A 53 1.50 4.28 -7.61
CA LYS A 53 0.25 5.04 -7.60
C LYS A 53 -0.13 5.55 -6.20
N ARG A 54 0.08 4.74 -5.16
CA ARG A 54 -0.15 5.16 -3.77
C ARG A 54 0.81 6.27 -3.33
N LYS A 55 2.08 6.22 -3.75
CA LYS A 55 3.06 7.31 -3.50
C LYS A 55 2.59 8.62 -4.12
N GLU A 56 2.16 8.59 -5.39
CA GLU A 56 1.62 9.77 -6.07
C GLU A 56 0.40 10.35 -5.35
N LEU A 57 -0.54 9.49 -4.91
CA LEU A 57 -1.73 9.94 -4.17
C LEU A 57 -1.37 10.55 -2.82
N LEU A 58 -0.48 9.92 -2.05
CA LEU A 58 -0.01 10.45 -0.76
C LEU A 58 0.68 11.80 -0.92
N GLN A 59 1.52 11.98 -1.95
CA GLN A 59 2.14 13.27 -2.24
C GLN A 59 1.09 14.35 -2.57
N ARG A 60 0.03 13.99 -3.30
CA ARG A 60 -1.06 14.92 -3.60
C ARG A 60 -1.84 15.29 -2.35
N ILE A 61 -2.14 14.32 -1.49
CA ILE A 61 -2.79 14.56 -0.18
C ILE A 61 -1.90 15.44 0.69
N TRP A 62 -0.58 15.19 0.71
CA TRP A 62 0.36 16.00 1.46
C TRP A 62 0.31 17.48 1.06
N ARG A 63 0.29 17.77 -0.24
CA ARG A 63 0.15 19.15 -0.75
C ARG A 63 -1.20 19.79 -0.39
N LEU A 64 -2.24 18.99 -0.18
CA LEU A 64 -3.52 19.50 0.29
C LEU A 64 -3.43 19.96 1.75
N PHE A 65 -2.67 19.26 2.61
CA PHE A 65 -2.41 19.73 3.98
C PHE A 65 -1.63 21.06 4.01
N ASP A 66 -0.76 21.32 3.02
CA ASP A 66 -0.07 22.62 2.91
C ASP A 66 -1.01 23.77 2.50
N SER A 67 -2.15 23.46 1.86
CA SER A 67 -3.05 24.43 1.22
C SER A 67 -4.38 24.60 1.95
N LEU A 68 -4.82 23.58 2.67
CA LEU A 68 -6.09 23.48 3.40
C LEU A 68 -5.80 23.17 4.86
N ARG A 69 -6.76 23.43 5.74
CA ARG A 69 -6.63 22.95 7.12
C ARG A 69 -6.84 21.44 7.18
N GLU A 70 -6.24 20.80 8.18
CA GLU A 70 -6.30 19.35 8.35
C GLU A 70 -7.75 18.83 8.44
N GLU A 71 -8.65 19.58 9.08
CA GLU A 71 -10.07 19.19 9.24
C GLU A 71 -10.84 19.17 7.92
N GLU A 72 -10.40 19.93 6.92
CA GLU A 72 -11.02 19.91 5.59
C GLU A 72 -10.62 18.67 4.80
N VAL A 73 -9.37 18.23 4.95
CA VAL A 73 -8.87 17.00 4.35
C VAL A 73 -9.50 15.78 5.03
N GLU A 74 -9.63 15.80 6.36
CA GLU A 74 -10.27 14.74 7.14
C GLU A 74 -11.72 14.48 6.68
N LYS A 75 -12.52 15.53 6.49
CA LYS A 75 -13.91 15.40 6.00
C LYS A 75 -13.99 14.67 4.66
N VAL A 76 -13.09 14.99 3.73
CA VAL A 76 -13.06 14.33 2.41
C VAL A 76 -12.70 12.85 2.56
N ILE A 77 -11.79 12.50 3.47
CA ILE A 77 -11.44 11.10 3.77
C ILE A 77 -12.66 10.36 4.35
N GLU A 78 -13.34 10.94 5.34
CA GLU A 78 -14.54 10.32 5.93
C GLU A 78 -15.65 10.06 4.90
N GLU A 79 -15.86 10.99 3.96
CA GLU A 79 -16.84 10.82 2.89
C GLU A 79 -16.51 9.63 1.99
N LEU A 80 -15.22 9.45 1.66
CA LEU A 80 -14.74 8.32 0.89
C LEU A 80 -14.87 7.00 1.66
N GLU A 81 -14.60 7.00 2.96
CA GLU A 81 -14.80 5.83 3.83
C GLU A 81 -16.28 5.43 3.89
N LYS A 82 -17.18 6.39 4.15
CA LYS A 82 -18.64 6.17 4.14
C LYS A 82 -19.12 5.58 2.81
N LYS A 83 -18.56 6.05 1.68
CA LYS A 83 -18.85 5.51 0.34
C LYS A 83 -18.34 4.08 0.18
N ALA A 84 -17.15 3.77 0.68
CA ALA A 84 -16.56 2.43 0.61
C ALA A 84 -17.36 1.42 1.46
N THR A 85 -17.81 1.82 2.66
CA THR A 85 -18.70 1.00 3.51
C THR A 85 -20.03 0.72 2.84
N ARG A 86 -20.65 1.73 2.21
CA ARG A 86 -21.92 1.56 1.46
C ARG A 86 -21.80 0.64 0.25
N THR A 87 -20.61 0.53 -0.32
CA THR A 87 -20.33 -0.33 -1.49
C THR A 87 -19.94 -1.76 -1.05
N GLY A 88 -19.92 -2.06 0.26
CA GLY A 88 -19.53 -3.37 0.79
C GLY A 88 -18.03 -3.68 0.66
N MET A 89 -17.19 -2.69 0.32
CA MET A 89 -15.75 -2.87 0.11
C MET A 89 -14.94 -2.83 1.42
N LEU A 90 -15.59 -2.52 2.55
CA LEU A 90 -15.01 -2.45 3.89
C LEU A 90 -15.71 -3.39 4.89
N ALA A 91 -16.50 -4.37 4.42
CA ALA A 91 -16.97 -5.44 5.30
C ALA A 91 -15.79 -6.40 5.55
N GLU A 92 -15.52 -6.64 6.84
CA GLU A 92 -14.32 -7.26 7.43
C GLU A 92 -13.78 -8.52 6.73
#